data_AF-A0A3S2CEI6-F1
#
_entry.id   AF-A0A3S2CEI6-F1
#
_cell.length_a   1.000
_cell.length_b   1.000
_cell.length_c   1.000
_cell.angle_alpha   90.00
_cell.angle_beta   90.00
_cell.angle_gamma   90.00
#
_symmetry.space_group_name_H-M   'P 1'
#
loop_
_entity.id
_entity.type
_entity.pdbx_description
1 polymer ?
#
loop_
_entity_poly.entity_id
_entity_poly.type
_entity_poly.pdbx_seq_one_letter_code
_entity_poly.pdbx_strand_id
1 'polypeptide(L)'
;MNVDSGLKTLDGSAILLSTNADGVLVGSANGSDIFKVYVDPTGAVWIGQYQPIAHNIDGASAAAFDDIATVAADLHVKATITDFDGDSSTVVSDVALSIEFQDDGPLAVNDQDFVTEDGPLTADGNVVTGVGGGQADHLGSDGFGSIAWDGAAANN
;
A
#
# COMPACT_ATOMS: atom_id res chain seq x y z
N MET A 1 10.97 -6.00 -22.07
CA MET A 1 11.40 -7.16 -21.26
C MET A 1 10.88 -6.93 -19.87
N ASN A 2 10.37 -7.97 -19.23
CA ASN A 2 9.85 -7.89 -17.87
C ASN A 2 11.01 -8.16 -16.91
N VAL A 3 11.22 -7.27 -15.95
CA VAL A 3 12.28 -7.37 -14.92
C VAL A 3 11.62 -7.79 -13.62
N ASP A 4 12.21 -8.71 -12.87
CA ASP A 4 11.68 -9.08 -11.55
C ASP A 4 11.87 -7.91 -10.57
N SER A 5 10.80 -7.49 -9.91
CA SER A 5 10.86 -6.45 -8.88
C SER A 5 11.44 -6.96 -7.57
N GLY A 6 11.48 -8.28 -7.35
CA GLY A 6 11.74 -8.90 -6.04
C GLY A 6 10.51 -8.90 -5.11
N LEU A 7 9.43 -8.21 -5.48
CA LEU A 7 8.18 -8.16 -4.74
C LEU A 7 7.23 -9.28 -5.18
N LYS A 8 6.30 -9.64 -4.29
CA LYS A 8 5.27 -10.65 -4.55
C LYS A 8 3.90 -10.12 -4.20
N THR A 9 2.87 -10.67 -4.83
CA THR A 9 1.48 -10.55 -4.38
C THR A 9 1.21 -11.49 -3.21
N LEU A 10 0.08 -11.32 -2.53
CA LEU A 10 -0.32 -12.14 -1.37
C LEU A 10 -0.44 -13.65 -1.68
N ASP A 11 -0.74 -14.01 -2.93
CA ASP A 11 -0.78 -15.40 -3.40
C ASP A 11 0.62 -15.94 -3.78
N GLY A 12 1.68 -15.15 -3.58
CA GLY A 12 3.07 -15.51 -3.84
C GLY A 12 3.52 -15.34 -5.29
N SER A 13 2.69 -14.82 -6.19
CA SER A 13 3.08 -14.52 -7.56
C SER A 13 4.11 -13.39 -7.62
N ALA A 14 5.14 -13.54 -8.45
CA ALA A 14 6.17 -12.51 -8.63
C ALA A 14 5.58 -11.28 -9.36
N ILE A 15 5.90 -10.09 -8.84
CA ILE A 15 5.54 -8.82 -9.47
C ILE A 15 6.65 -8.46 -10.46
N LEU A 16 6.29 -8.39 -11.74
CA LEU A 16 7.22 -8.07 -12.82
C LEU A 16 7.05 -6.62 -13.28
N LEU A 17 8.19 -5.95 -13.46
CA LEU A 17 8.30 -4.58 -13.93
C LEU A 17 8.33 -4.52 -15.46
N SER A 18 7.59 -3.57 -16.01
CA SER A 18 7.67 -3.18 -17.42
C SER A 18 7.46 -1.68 -17.56
N THR A 19 8.11 -1.07 -18.53
CA THR A 19 7.90 0.35 -18.85
C THR A 19 6.99 0.47 -20.07
N ASN A 20 5.91 1.22 -19.93
CA ASN A 20 4.98 1.55 -21.00
C ASN A 20 5.61 2.54 -22.00
N ALA A 21 4.97 2.71 -23.16
CA ALA A 21 5.45 3.62 -24.20
C ALA A 21 5.44 5.10 -23.78
N ASP A 22 4.62 5.45 -22.78
CA ASP A 22 4.53 6.78 -22.17
C ASP A 22 5.57 7.01 -21.05
N GLY A 23 6.42 6.02 -20.76
CA GLY A 23 7.46 6.09 -19.74
C GLY A 23 7.00 5.70 -18.33
N VAL A 24 5.74 5.31 -18.14
CA VAL A 24 5.24 4.82 -16.85
C VAL A 24 5.82 3.43 -16.57
N LEU A 25 6.43 3.24 -15.41
CA LEU A 25 6.81 1.93 -14.89
C LEU A 25 5.57 1.26 -14.29
N VAL A 26 5.31 0.03 -14.67
CA VAL A 26 4.20 -0.79 -14.19
C VAL A 26 4.76 -2.04 -13.54
N GLY A 27 4.44 -2.24 -12.26
CA GLY A 27 4.58 -3.53 -11.58
C GLY A 27 3.30 -4.33 -11.73
N SER A 28 3.39 -5.49 -12.39
CA SER A 28 2.22 -6.33 -12.70
C SER A 28 2.43 -7.79 -12.31
N ALA A 29 1.35 -8.45 -11.88
CA ALA A 29 1.33 -9.87 -11.59
C ALA A 29 0.02 -10.48 -12.12
N ASN A 30 0.10 -11.69 -12.69
CA ASN A 30 -1.07 -12.41 -13.22
C ASN A 30 -1.95 -11.57 -14.18
N GLY A 31 -1.36 -10.63 -14.92
CA GLY A 31 -2.08 -9.76 -15.86
C GLY A 31 -2.82 -8.57 -15.21
N SER A 32 -2.62 -8.31 -13.92
CA SER A 32 -3.16 -7.15 -13.20
C SER A 32 -2.05 -6.20 -12.77
N ASP A 33 -2.35 -4.90 -12.78
CA ASP A 33 -1.44 -3.85 -12.30
C ASP A 33 -1.49 -3.82 -10.77
N ILE A 34 -0.32 -3.96 -10.13
CA ILE A 34 -0.18 -3.92 -8.67
C ILE A 34 0.23 -2.52 -8.22
N PHE A 35 1.18 -1.91 -8.91
CA PHE A 35 1.56 -0.52 -8.68
C PHE A 35 2.08 0.13 -9.97
N LYS A 36 2.11 1.46 -9.98
CA LYS A 36 2.71 2.28 -11.05
C LYS A 36 3.60 3.35 -10.48
N VAL A 37 4.65 3.67 -11.23
CA VAL A 37 5.59 4.74 -10.91
C VAL A 37 5.72 5.63 -12.15
N TYR A 38 5.57 6.92 -11.95
CA TYR A 38 5.62 7.92 -13.00
C TYR A 38 6.52 9.08 -12.57
N VAL A 39 7.33 9.59 -13.50
CA VAL A 39 8.11 10.81 -13.28
C VAL A 39 7.52 11.88 -14.17
N ASP A 40 7.08 12.98 -13.56
CA ASP A 40 6.48 14.09 -14.31
C ASP A 40 7.55 14.99 -14.96
N PRO A 41 7.15 15.91 -15.87
CA PRO A 41 8.10 16.81 -16.53
C PRO A 41 8.85 17.77 -15.59
N THR A 42 8.38 17.94 -14.35
CA THR A 42 9.08 18.73 -13.32
C THR A 42 10.14 17.90 -12.57
N GLY A 43 10.15 16.58 -12.78
CA GLY A 43 11.03 15.64 -12.11
C GLY A 43 10.45 15.06 -10.83
N ALA A 44 9.17 15.34 -10.51
CA ALA A 44 8.54 14.73 -9.33
C ALA A 44 8.15 13.27 -9.63
N VAL A 45 8.39 12.40 -8.64
CA VAL A 45 8.06 10.98 -8.72
C VAL A 45 6.71 10.75 -8.06
N TRP A 46 5.82 10.09 -8.78
CA TRP A 46 4.50 9.70 -8.35
C TRP A 46 4.42 8.18 -8.28
N ILE A 47 3.86 7.67 -7.19
CA ILE A 47 3.59 6.25 -7.00
C ILE A 47 2.11 6.03 -6.73
N GLY A 48 1.55 5.00 -7.34
CA GLY A 48 0.19 4.53 -7.07
C GLY A 48 0.20 3.03 -6.84
N GLN A 49 -0.29 2.59 -5.69
CA GLN A 49 -0.52 1.18 -5.38
C GLN A 49 -2.00 0.86 -5.59
N TYR A 50 -2.28 -0.23 -6.30
CA TYR A 50 -3.63 -0.65 -6.68
C TYR A 50 -4.06 -1.96 -6.02
N GLN A 51 -3.10 -2.79 -5.61
CA GLN A 51 -3.33 -4.07 -4.94
C GLN A 51 -2.32 -4.24 -3.80
N PRO A 52 -2.63 -5.07 -2.79
CA PRO A 52 -1.70 -5.39 -1.72
C PRO A 52 -0.43 -6.07 -2.24
N ILE A 53 0.69 -5.76 -1.59
CA ILE A 53 2.00 -6.37 -1.82
C ILE A 53 2.30 -7.23 -0.60
N ALA A 54 2.91 -8.40 -0.80
CA ALA A 54 3.27 -9.27 0.29
C ALA A 54 4.53 -8.77 1.00
N HIS A 55 4.48 -8.86 2.33
CA HIS A 55 5.55 -8.50 3.23
C HIS A 55 6.17 -9.74 3.90
N ASN A 56 7.24 -9.54 4.66
CA ASN A 56 8.02 -10.68 5.19
C ASN A 56 7.51 -11.14 6.56
N ILE A 57 6.81 -10.28 7.28
CA ILE A 57 6.35 -10.54 8.64
C ILE A 57 4.83 -10.38 8.70
N ASP A 58 4.12 -11.49 8.63
CA ASP A 58 2.67 -11.49 8.89
C ASP A 58 2.39 -11.56 10.41
N GLY A 59 1.28 -10.97 10.87
CA GLY A 59 0.80 -11.15 12.25
C GLY A 59 0.07 -9.96 12.84
N ALA A 60 0.03 -9.90 14.18
CA ALA A 60 -0.70 -8.87 14.94
C ALA A 60 0.23 -7.98 15.79
N SER A 61 1.53 -7.99 15.50
CA SER A 61 2.53 -7.24 16.26
C SER A 61 2.92 -5.96 15.54
N ALA A 62 3.45 -4.96 16.24
CA ALA A 62 3.96 -3.75 15.59
C ALA A 62 4.99 -4.07 14.48
N ALA A 63 5.81 -5.11 14.64
CA ALA A 63 6.78 -5.53 13.62
C ALA A 63 6.16 -6.24 12.40
N ALA A 64 4.89 -6.65 12.50
CA ALA A 64 4.13 -7.23 11.40
C ALA A 64 3.32 -6.17 10.64
N PHE A 65 3.41 -4.92 11.08
CA PHE A 65 2.62 -3.76 10.63
C PHE A 65 3.52 -2.53 10.43
N ASP A 66 4.83 -2.76 10.30
CA ASP A 66 5.87 -1.74 10.14
C ASP A 66 7.10 -2.38 9.47
N ASP A 67 6.86 -3.30 8.51
CA ASP A 67 7.92 -3.86 7.68
C ASP A 67 7.84 -3.32 6.26
N ILE A 68 8.98 -3.41 5.56
CA ILE A 68 9.22 -2.74 4.29
C ILE A 68 9.42 -3.79 3.21
N ALA A 69 8.66 -3.65 2.14
CA ALA A 69 8.89 -4.34 0.88
C ALA A 69 9.56 -3.39 -0.11
N THR A 70 10.81 -3.67 -0.47
CA THR A 70 11.62 -2.82 -1.37
C THR A 70 11.68 -3.41 -2.77
N VAL A 71 11.52 -2.57 -3.80
CA VAL A 71 11.80 -2.98 -5.18
C VAL A 71 13.31 -3.21 -5.33
N ALA A 72 13.71 -4.45 -5.59
CA ALA A 72 15.10 -4.87 -5.70
C ALA A 72 15.73 -4.57 -7.07
N ALA A 73 14.91 -4.19 -8.06
CA ALA A 73 15.39 -3.84 -9.39
C ALA A 73 16.12 -2.49 -9.40
N ASP A 74 17.23 -2.43 -10.13
CA ASP A 74 18.02 -1.20 -10.31
C ASP A 74 17.31 -0.25 -11.28
N LEU A 75 16.55 0.69 -10.72
CA LEU A 75 15.65 1.58 -11.45
C LEU A 75 16.28 2.96 -11.61
N HIS A 76 16.34 3.49 -12.83
CA HIS A 76 16.89 4.81 -13.11
C HIS A 76 15.89 5.69 -13.85
N VAL A 77 15.99 7.00 -13.65
CA VAL A 77 15.17 7.99 -14.34
C VAL A 77 15.83 8.34 -15.67
N LYS A 78 15.09 8.18 -16.77
CA LYS A 78 15.53 8.56 -18.11
C LYS A 78 14.82 9.85 -18.55
N ALA A 79 15.58 10.88 -18.87
CA ALA A 79 15.06 12.14 -19.38
C ALA A 79 15.52 12.35 -20.83
N THR A 80 14.59 12.78 -21.68
CA THR A 80 14.88 13.23 -23.05
C THR A 80 14.46 14.68 -23.18
N ILE A 81 15.38 15.54 -23.61
CA ILE A 81 15.12 16.94 -23.94
C ILE A 81 15.15 17.05 -25.45
N THR A 82 14.13 17.66 -26.03
CA THR A 82 14.05 17.97 -27.47
C THR A 82 13.86 19.47 -27.63
N ASP A 83 14.63 20.10 -28.51
CA ASP A 83 14.48 21.52 -28.81
C ASP A 83 13.42 21.78 -29.90
N PHE A 84 13.34 23.04 -30.37
CA PHE A 84 12.24 23.46 -31.23
C PHE A 84 12.34 22.93 -32.67
N ASP A 85 13.54 22.64 -33.18
CA ASP A 85 13.72 22.11 -34.53
C ASP A 85 13.87 20.58 -34.57
N GLY A 86 13.91 19.94 -33.40
CA GLY A 86 13.76 18.49 -33.24
C GLY A 86 15.03 17.78 -32.80
N ASP A 87 16.11 18.51 -32.51
CA ASP A 87 17.30 17.93 -31.92
C ASP A 87 16.98 17.42 -30.52
N SER A 88 17.42 16.19 -30.21
CA SER A 88 17.14 15.55 -28.92
C SER A 88 18.41 15.03 -28.24
N SER A 89 18.42 15.14 -26.92
CA SER A 89 19.46 14.57 -26.05
C SER A 89 18.80 13.77 -24.93
N THR A 90 19.39 12.64 -24.57
CA THR A 90 18.86 11.72 -23.57
C THR A 90 19.91 11.40 -22.52
N VAL A 91 19.53 11.47 -21.25
CA VAL A 91 20.37 11.13 -20.10
C VAL A 91 19.62 10.19 -19.17
N VAL A 92 20.35 9.30 -18.50
CA VAL A 92 19.85 8.43 -17.43
C VAL A 92 20.51 8.88 -16.13
N SER A 93 19.75 8.93 -15.04
CA SER A 93 20.28 9.31 -13.73
C SER A 93 21.36 8.32 -13.26
N ASP A 94 22.48 8.82 -12.73
CA ASP A 94 23.52 7.97 -12.14
C ASP A 94 23.07 7.34 -10.81
N VAL A 95 22.07 7.94 -10.16
CA VAL A 95 21.48 7.47 -8.92
C VAL A 95 20.22 6.65 -9.24
N ALA A 96 20.13 5.47 -8.66
CA ALA A 96 18.96 4.61 -8.73
C ALA A 96 17.83 5.14 -7.83
N LEU A 97 16.59 4.96 -8.26
CA LEU A 97 15.39 5.24 -7.51
C LEU A 97 15.15 4.11 -6.51
N SER A 98 15.14 4.44 -5.21
CA SER A 98 14.65 3.52 -4.18
C SER A 98 13.13 3.62 -4.10
N ILE A 99 12.46 2.47 -4.14
CA ILE A 99 11.00 2.38 -4.00
C ILE A 99 10.68 1.38 -2.91
N GLU A 100 9.97 1.86 -1.89
CA GLU A 100 9.63 1.11 -0.68
C GLU A 100 8.12 1.18 -0.45
N PHE A 101 7.53 0.04 -0.12
CA PHE A 101 6.12 -0.08 0.28
C PHE A 101 6.10 -0.50 1.75
N GLN A 102 5.43 0.29 2.58
CA GLN A 102 5.22 0.00 4.00
C GLN A 102 4.04 -0.95 4.15
N ASP A 103 4.14 -1.94 5.04
CA ASP A 103 2.98 -2.71 5.50
C ASP A 103 2.32 -1.96 6.65
N ASP A 104 1.27 -1.19 6.37
CA ASP A 104 0.53 -0.52 7.43
C ASP A 104 -0.57 -1.45 7.92
N GLY A 105 -0.38 -2.05 9.09
CA GLY A 105 -1.37 -2.97 9.65
C GLY A 105 -2.55 -2.32 10.36
N PRO A 106 -3.62 -3.10 10.64
CA PRO A 106 -4.76 -2.62 11.39
C PRO A 106 -4.42 -2.44 12.88
N LEU A 107 -4.92 -1.36 13.48
CA LEU A 107 -4.90 -1.12 14.93
C LEU A 107 -6.33 -1.06 15.46
N ALA A 108 -6.72 -2.10 16.20
CA ALA A 108 -7.96 -2.11 16.95
C ALA A 108 -7.81 -1.28 18.24
N VAL A 109 -8.77 -0.40 18.50
CA VAL A 109 -8.85 0.39 19.73
C VAL A 109 -10.02 -0.12 20.57
N ASN A 110 -9.81 -0.22 21.89
CA ASN A 110 -10.89 -0.63 22.78
C ASN A 110 -12.01 0.42 22.79
N ASP A 111 -13.21 0.01 22.39
CA ASP A 111 -14.42 0.79 22.53
C ASP A 111 -15.12 0.52 23.87
N GLN A 112 -15.76 1.55 24.41
CA GLN A 112 -16.60 1.43 25.60
C GLN A 112 -18.02 1.83 25.27
N ASP A 113 -18.95 0.91 25.49
CA ASP A 113 -20.37 1.18 25.45
C ASP A 113 -21.08 0.39 26.55
N PHE A 114 -22.27 0.84 26.95
CA PHE A 114 -23.02 0.27 28.06
C PHE A 114 -24.50 0.15 27.74
N VAL A 115 -25.09 -0.96 28.19
CA VAL A 115 -26.53 -1.13 28.29
C VAL A 115 -26.92 -1.20 29.77
N THR A 116 -28.12 -0.76 30.10
CA THR A 116 -28.65 -0.85 31.47
C THR A 116 -30.06 -1.40 31.43
N GLU A 117 -30.44 -2.20 32.43
CA GLU A 117 -31.79 -2.78 32.54
C GLU A 117 -32.90 -1.72 32.38
N ASP A 118 -32.71 -0.57 33.02
CA ASP A 118 -33.66 0.55 33.03
C ASP A 118 -33.24 1.73 32.13
N GLY A 119 -32.37 1.49 31.15
CA GLY A 119 -31.88 2.54 30.26
C GLY A 119 -31.67 2.04 28.83
N PRO A 120 -30.62 2.49 28.12
CA PRO A 120 -30.38 2.05 26.75
C PRO A 120 -30.29 0.52 26.69
N LEU A 121 -31.16 -0.08 25.87
CA LEU A 121 -31.22 -1.53 25.66
C LEU A 121 -30.28 -1.99 24.53
N THR A 122 -29.67 -1.03 23.85
CA THR A 122 -28.73 -1.25 22.75
C THR A 122 -27.50 -0.39 23.01
N ALA A 123 -26.35 -1.04 22.95
CA ALA A 123 -25.07 -0.39 22.72
C ALA A 123 -24.94 -0.22 21.19
N ASP A 124 -24.82 1.01 20.71
CA ASP A 124 -24.66 1.34 19.29
C ASP A 124 -23.30 1.99 19.03
N GLY A 125 -22.58 1.45 18.05
CA GLY A 125 -21.23 1.88 17.76
C GLY A 125 -20.73 1.29 16.45
N ASN A 126 -19.96 2.06 15.71
CA ASN A 126 -19.19 1.58 14.58
C ASN A 126 -17.70 1.67 14.93
N VAL A 127 -17.09 0.52 15.21
CA VAL A 127 -15.67 0.41 15.58
C VAL A 127 -14.74 0.92 14.47
N VAL A 128 -15.18 0.88 13.21
CA VAL A 128 -14.39 1.37 12.08
C VAL A 128 -14.48 2.89 11.91
N THR A 129 -15.62 3.50 12.24
CA THR A 129 -15.82 4.95 12.02
C THR A 129 -15.89 5.78 13.30
N GLY A 130 -15.87 5.15 14.48
CA GLY A 130 -16.05 5.78 15.78
C GLY A 130 -17.44 6.39 16.01
N VAL A 131 -18.42 6.18 15.12
CA VAL A 131 -19.78 6.72 15.28
C VAL A 131 -20.49 5.96 16.39
N GLY A 132 -21.05 6.68 17.38
CA GLY A 132 -21.86 6.08 18.46
C GLY A 132 -21.20 6.03 19.84
N GLY A 133 -19.90 6.34 19.96
CA GLY A 133 -19.23 6.40 21.27
C GLY A 133 -17.87 5.71 21.35
N GLY A 134 -17.36 5.19 20.23
CA GLY A 134 -16.06 4.55 20.12
C GLY A 134 -14.97 5.42 19.48
N GLN A 135 -13.74 4.94 19.53
CA GLN A 135 -12.64 5.46 18.72
C GLN A 135 -12.64 4.71 17.38
N ALA A 136 -12.31 5.39 16.28
CA ALA A 136 -12.18 4.71 15.00
C ALA A 136 -10.92 3.82 15.00
N ASP A 137 -11.08 2.56 14.66
CA ASP A 137 -9.98 1.64 14.36
C ASP A 137 -9.15 2.16 13.17
N HIS A 138 -7.84 1.94 13.23
CA HIS A 138 -6.96 2.19 12.09
C HIS A 138 -6.98 0.96 11.20
N LEU A 139 -7.34 1.10 9.92
CA LEU A 139 -7.50 -0.04 9.01
C LEU A 139 -6.26 -0.38 8.20
N GLY A 140 -5.20 0.42 8.33
CA GLY A 140 -4.06 0.39 7.41
C GLY A 140 -4.30 1.22 6.15
N SER A 141 -3.23 1.52 5.42
CA SER A 141 -3.27 2.32 4.18
C SER A 141 -3.70 1.50 2.94
N ASP A 142 -3.67 0.17 3.02
CA ASP A 142 -4.07 -0.75 1.95
C ASP A 142 -5.58 -1.07 1.95
N GLY A 143 -6.29 -0.66 3.00
CA GLY A 143 -7.75 -0.59 3.07
C GLY A 143 -8.39 -1.65 3.97
N PHE A 144 -9.72 -1.60 4.08
CA PHE A 144 -10.46 -2.50 4.97
C PHE A 144 -10.62 -3.90 4.37
N GLY A 145 -10.09 -4.92 5.04
CA GLY A 145 -10.34 -6.32 4.70
C GLY A 145 -11.70 -6.82 5.19
N SER A 146 -11.82 -7.03 6.50
CA SER A 146 -13.07 -7.51 7.12
C SER A 146 -13.06 -7.29 8.64
N ILE A 147 -14.24 -7.35 9.27
CA ILE A 147 -14.40 -7.47 10.72
C ILE A 147 -15.08 -8.79 11.05
N ALA A 148 -14.58 -9.47 12.08
CA ALA A 148 -15.20 -10.66 12.65
C ALA A 148 -15.57 -10.39 14.11
N TRP A 149 -16.79 -10.78 14.49
CA TRP A 149 -17.28 -10.65 15.86
C TRP A 149 -17.28 -12.02 16.52
N ASP A 150 -16.29 -12.29 17.37
CA ASP A 150 -16.14 -13.59 18.04
C ASP A 150 -16.97 -13.74 19.32
N GLY A 151 -17.79 -12.73 19.64
CA GLY A 151 -18.68 -12.70 20.80
C GLY A 151 -18.06 -11.99 22.01
N ALA A 152 -18.66 -12.21 23.19
CA ALA A 152 -18.21 -11.58 24.43
C ALA A 152 -16.99 -12.33 25.00
N ALA A 153 -15.87 -11.61 25.18
CA ALA A 153 -14.70 -12.08 25.90
C ALA A 153 -14.59 -11.37 27.26
N ALA A 154 -14.08 -12.07 28.28
CA ALA A 154 -13.74 -11.45 29.55
C ALA A 154 -12.37 -10.78 29.43
N ASN A 155 -12.22 -9.54 29.90
CA ASN A 155 -10.90 -8.93 30.10
C ASN A 155 -10.16 -9.72 31.19
N ASN A 156 -9.01 -10.29 30.84
CA ASN A 156 -8.03 -10.77 31.82
C ASN A 156 -7.07 -9.63 32.18
#